data_AF-A0A2E9J8M4-F1
#
_entry.id   AF-A0A2E9J8M4-F1
#
_cell.length_a   1.000
_cell.length_b   1.000
_cell.length_c   1.000
_cell.angle_alpha   90.00
_cell.angle_beta   90.00
_cell.angle_gamma   90.00
#
_symmetry.space_group_name_H-M   'P 1'
#
loop_
_entity.id
_entity.type
_entity.pdbx_description
1 polymer ?
#
loop_
_entity_poly.entity_id
_entity_poly.type
_entity_poly.pdbx_seq_one_letter_code
_entity_poly.pdbx_strand_id
1 'polypeptide(L)' 'MANKIDPEHYQSNTKLEAIDVIEAFDLNFHRGNVIKYVLRAGKKSEKGYENKDKQLEDLKKAKWYLERVIKNVTEG' A
#
# COMPACT_ATOMS: atom_id res chain seq x y z
N MET A 1 30.11 1.05 18.81
CA MET A 1 29.65 2.10 17.89
C MET A 1 28.20 1.82 17.57
N ALA A 2 27.29 2.63 18.09
CA ALA A 2 25.84 2.43 17.94
C ALA A 2 25.41 2.85 16.52
N ASN A 3 24.94 1.88 15.72
CA ASN A 3 24.34 2.14 14.42
C ASN A 3 22.91 2.63 14.58
N LYS A 4 22.55 3.56 13.71
CA LYS A 4 21.64 4.66 13.93
C LYS A 4 20.33 4.38 13.20
N ILE A 5 19.27 4.18 13.99
CA ILE A 5 17.84 4.32 13.63
C ILE A 5 17.33 3.29 12.61
N ASP A 6 16.85 2.17 13.14
CA ASP A 6 16.05 1.16 12.44
C ASP A 6 14.56 1.47 12.70
N PRO A 7 13.75 1.91 11.72
CA PRO A 7 12.36 2.21 11.96
C PRO A 7 11.55 0.90 11.96
N GLU A 8 11.36 0.31 13.15
CA GLU A 8 10.43 -0.79 13.49
C GLU A 8 8.94 -0.48 13.22
N HIS A 9 8.59 0.36 12.25
CA HIS A 9 7.24 0.88 12.10
C HIS A 9 6.46 0.30 10.91
N TYR A 10 6.74 -0.95 10.51
CA TYR A 10 5.98 -1.64 9.45
C TYR A 10 5.85 -3.16 9.59
N GLN A 11 6.42 -3.80 10.61
CA GLN A 11 6.36 -5.24 10.73
C GLN A 11 5.01 -5.67 11.30
N SER A 12 4.03 -5.83 10.40
CA SER A 12 2.99 -6.84 10.59
C SER A 12 3.66 -8.11 11.09
N ASN A 13 3.19 -8.69 12.21
CA ASN A 13 3.76 -9.87 12.90
C ASN A 13 4.10 -11.10 12.01
N THR A 14 3.80 -11.04 10.72
CA THR A 14 4.03 -12.06 9.70
C THR A 14 5.22 -11.79 8.76
N LYS A 15 5.97 -10.69 8.90
CA LYS A 15 7.02 -10.24 7.93
C LYS A 15 6.57 -10.12 6.47
N LEU A 16 5.27 -10.28 6.19
CA LEU A 16 4.70 -10.22 4.85
C LEU A 16 4.79 -8.79 4.31
N GLU A 17 5.50 -8.64 3.20
CA GLU A 17 5.53 -7.44 2.40
C GLU A 17 4.37 -7.41 1.40
N ALA A 18 4.07 -6.23 0.87
CA ALA A 18 3.02 -6.11 -0.15
C ALA A 18 3.35 -6.92 -1.41
N ILE A 19 4.64 -7.09 -1.74
CA ILE A 19 5.07 -7.88 -2.90
C ILE A 19 4.77 -9.37 -2.70
N ASP A 20 4.94 -9.90 -1.48
CA ASP A 20 4.63 -11.29 -1.16
C ASP A 20 3.17 -11.62 -1.45
N VAL A 21 2.25 -10.72 -1.08
CA VAL A 21 0.81 -10.88 -1.35
C VAL A 21 0.51 -10.75 -2.85
N ILE A 22 1.21 -9.86 -3.56
CA ILE A 22 1.00 -9.67 -5.00
C ILE A 22 1.43 -10.92 -5.77
N GLU A 23 2.58 -11.50 -5.43
CA GLU A 23 3.10 -12.70 -6.08
C GLU A 23 2.31 -13.95 -5.69
N ALA A 24 1.95 -14.12 -4.41
CA ALA A 24 1.20 -15.29 -3.93
C ALA A 24 -0.20 -15.41 -4.56
N PHE A 25 -0.81 -14.30 -4.99
CA PHE A 25 -2.14 -14.28 -5.60
C PHE A 25 -2.12 -13.95 -7.10
N ASP A 26 -0.93 -13.91 -7.72
CA ASP A 26 -0.73 -13.53 -9.12
C ASP A 26 -1.53 -12.26 -9.53
N LEU A 27 -1.41 -11.22 -8.69
CA LEU A 27 -2.19 -10.00 -8.88
C LEU A 27 -1.63 -9.18 -10.05
N ASN A 28 -2.50 -8.89 -11.02
CA ASN A 28 -2.16 -7.96 -12.09
C ASN A 28 -1.83 -6.54 -11.56
N PHE A 29 -1.23 -5.71 -12.41
CA PHE A 29 -0.76 -4.37 -12.06
C PHE A 29 -1.80 -3.54 -11.29
N HIS A 30 -3.07 -3.56 -11.70
CA HIS A 30 -4.10 -2.76 -11.04
C HIS A 30 -4.46 -3.31 -9.66
N ARG A 31 -4.73 -4.62 -9.55
CA ARG A 31 -5.10 -5.26 -8.28
C ARG A 31 -3.95 -5.22 -7.26
N GLY A 32 -2.72 -5.41 -7.72
CA GLY A 32 -1.54 -5.31 -6.86
C GLY A 32 -1.33 -3.89 -6.31
N ASN A 33 -1.59 -2.86 -7.12
CA ASN A 33 -1.56 -1.48 -6.63
C ASN A 33 -2.63 -1.20 -5.57
N VAL A 34 -3.86 -1.74 -5.72
CA VAL A 34 -4.90 -1.62 -4.68
C VAL A 34 -4.38 -2.14 -3.34
N ILE A 35 -3.91 -3.39 -3.31
CA ILE A 35 -3.41 -4.04 -2.09
C ILE A 35 -2.22 -3.27 -1.50
N LYS A 36 -1.26 -2.88 -2.33
CA LYS A 36 -0.09 -2.09 -1.90
C LYS A 36 -0.49 -0.81 -1.17
N TYR A 37 -1.41 -0.02 -1.73
CA TYR A 37 -1.83 1.24 -1.12
C TYR A 37 -2.68 1.03 0.14
N VAL A 38 -3.53 0.00 0.16
CA VAL A 38 -4.29 -0.37 1.38
C VAL A 38 -3.35 -0.76 2.52
N LEU A 39 -2.34 -1.59 2.26
CA LEU A 39 -1.39 -2.04 3.27
C LEU A 39 -0.45 -0.92 3.77
N ARG A 40 -0.20 0.10 2.95
CA ARG A 40 0.68 1.23 3.26
C ARG A 40 -0.04 2.38 4.00
N ALA A 41 -1.35 2.53 3.77
CA ALA A 41 -2.14 3.59 4.39
C ALA A 41 -1.98 3.60 5.92
N GLY A 42 -1.59 4.74 6.47
CA GLY A 42 -1.42 4.95 7.91
C GLY A 42 -0.08 4.46 8.48
N LYS A 43 0.77 3.86 7.65
CA LYS A 43 2.12 3.47 8.06
C LYS A 43 3.19 4.43 7.52
N LYS A 44 2.90 5.17 6.44
CA LYS A 44 3.86 6.11 5.80
C LYS A 44 3.86 7.45 6.51
N SER A 45 4.99 7.79 7.12
CA SER A 45 5.30 9.15 7.58
C SER A 45 6.19 9.87 6.56
N GLU A 46 5.99 11.17 6.41
CA GLU A 46 6.77 12.03 5.51
C GLU A 46 6.92 13.40 6.17
N LYS A 47 8.16 13.91 6.24
CA LYS A 47 8.45 15.17 6.94
C LYS A 47 7.66 16.32 6.29
N GLY A 48 6.91 17.07 7.11
CA GLY A 48 6.10 18.19 6.65
C GLY A 48 4.68 17.83 6.22
N TYR A 49 4.24 16.57 6.41
CA TYR A 49 2.86 16.15 6.21
C TYR A 49 2.32 15.44 7.44
N GLU A 50 1.03 15.65 7.72
CA GLU A 50 0.33 14.89 8.76
C GLU A 50 0.16 13.44 8.31
N ASN A 51 0.31 12.50 9.25
CA ASN A 51 0.13 11.06 8.97
C ASN A 51 -1.27 10.77 8.41
N LYS A 52 -2.28 11.54 8.84
CA LYS A 52 -3.66 11.45 8.34
C LYS A 52 -3.77 11.80 6.86
N ASP A 53 -3.03 12.80 6.39
CA ASP A 53 -3.06 13.22 4.99
C ASP A 53 -2.43 12.16 4.09
N LYS A 54 -1.31 11.55 4.52
CA LYS A 54 -0.65 10.47 3.79
C LYS A 54 -1.49 9.20 3.77
N GLN A 55 -2.15 8.88 4.88
CA GLN A 55 -3.13 7.79 4.93
C GLN A 55 -4.27 8.03 3.93
N LEU A 56 -4.85 9.23 3.91
CA LEU A 56 -5.92 9.57 2.99
C LEU A 56 -5.46 9.54 1.52
N GLU A 57 -4.24 9.99 1.23
CA GLU A 57 -3.63 9.93 -0.10
C GLU A 57 -3.53 8.47 -0.60
N ASP A 58 -3.05 7.56 0.24
CA ASP A 58 -2.94 6.14 -0.11
C ASP A 58 -4.32 5.50 -0.31
N LEU A 59 -5.30 5.79 0.54
CA LEU A 59 -6.67 5.29 0.37
C LEU A 59 -7.31 5.80 -0.93
N LYS A 60 -7.10 7.07 -1.30
CA LYS A 60 -7.56 7.63 -2.58
C LYS A 60 -6.91 6.94 -3.77
N LYS A 61 -5.61 6.63 -3.69
CA LYS A 61 -4.90 5.86 -4.73
C LYS A 61 -5.46 4.45 -4.86
N ALA A 62 -5.68 3.75 -3.74
CA ALA A 62 -6.31 2.43 -3.76
C ALA A 62 -7.68 2.45 -4.44
N LYS A 63 -8.54 3.41 -4.07
CA LYS A 63 -9.86 3.61 -4.69
C LYS A 63 -9.76 3.80 -6.20
N TRP A 64 -8.87 4.67 -6.67
CA TRP A 64 -8.70 4.94 -8.11
C TRP A 64 -8.28 3.70 -8.90
N TYR A 65 -7.38 2.88 -8.36
CA TYR A 65 -7.00 1.61 -9.02
C TYR A 65 -8.15 0.62 -9.04
N LEU A 66 -8.94 0.53 -7.96
CA LEU A 66 -10.10 -0.34 -7.89
C LEU A 66 -11.19 0.06 -8.90
N GLU A 67 -11.47 1.36 -9.02
CA GLU A 67 -12.41 1.89 -10.01
C GLU A 67 -12.02 1.50 -11.44
N ARG A 68 -10.72 1.52 -11.77
CA ARG A 68 -10.23 1.05 -13.08
C ARG A 68 -10.40 -0.45 -13.28
N VAL A 69 -10.15 -1.26 -12.25
CA VAL A 69 -10.41 -2.71 -12.32
C VAL A 69 -11.90 -2.97 -12.58
N ILE A 70 -12.79 -2.27 -11.86
CA ILE A 70 -14.24 -2.40 -12.06
C ILE A 70 -14.60 -2.02 -13.49
N LYS A 71 -14.13 -0.85 -13.97
CA LYS A 71 -14.37 -0.37 -15.33
C LYS A 71 -13.96 -1.41 -16.39
N ASN A 72 -12.75 -1.97 -16.26
CA ASN A 72 -12.24 -2.97 -17.20
C ASN A 72 -13.08 -4.27 -17.19
N VAL A 73 -13.66 -4.64 -16.04
CA VAL A 73 -14.55 -5.82 -15.93
C VAL A 73 -15.94 -5.53 -16.47
N THR A 74 -16.42 -4.28 -16.39
CA THR A 74 -17.76 -3.92 -16.87
C THR A 74 -17.81 -3.58 -18.35
N GLU A 75 -16.71 -3.07 -18.92
CA GLU A 75 -16.65 -2.60 -20.32
C GLU A 75 -15.88 -3.54 -21.25
N GLY A 76 -15.21 -4.56 -20.71
CA GLY A 76 -14.53 -5.62 -21.46
C GLY A 76 -15.38 -6.88 -21.55
#